data_AF-A0A1V6HPR2-F1
#
_entry.id   AF-A0A1V6HPR2-F1
#
_cell.length_a   1.000
_cell.length_b   1.000
_cell.length_c   1.000
_cell.angle_alpha   90.00
_cell.angle_beta   90.00
_cell.angle_gamma   90.00
#
_symmetry.space_group_name_H-M   'P 1'
#
loop_
_entity.id
_entity.type
_entity.pdbx_description
1 polymer ?
#
loop_
_entity_poly.entity_id
_entity_poly.type
_entity_poly.pdbx_seq_one_letter_code
_entity_poly.pdbx_strand_id
1 'polypeptide(L)' 'MGKWEYRIINVRSENYRLDPAAAKDLDALGEEGWELVSIASVNFKTGATDNIALVFKRPKDA' A
#
# COMPACT_ATOMS: atom_id res chain seq x y z
N MET A 1 17.57 10.98 -15.78
CA MET A 1 16.81 10.04 -14.93
C MET A 1 15.49 10.69 -14.56
N GLY A 2 14.37 10.02 -14.82
CA GLY A 2 13.05 10.50 -14.39
C GLY A 2 12.98 10.59 -12.86
N LYS A 3 12.21 11.56 -12.36
CA LYS A 3 11.91 11.64 -10.92
C LYS A 3 10.77 10.68 -10.61
N TRP A 4 10.77 10.14 -9.39
CA TRP A 4 9.72 9.26 -8.90
C TRP A 4 8.92 9.96 -7.83
N GLU A 5 7.62 9.69 -7.79
CA GLU A 5 6.79 10.00 -6.65
C GLU A 5 6.34 8.73 -5.93
N TYR A 6 6.12 8.84 -4.62
CA TYR A 6 5.84 7.73 -3.73
C TYR A 6 4.56 8.00 -2.94
N ARG A 7 3.78 6.94 -2.72
CA ARG A 7 2.56 6.96 -1.90
C ARG A 7 2.62 5.77 -0.93
N ILE A 8 2.31 6.02 0.34
CA ILE A 8 2.25 4.98 1.39
C ILE A 8 0.80 4.89 1.86
N ILE A 9 0.23 3.70 1.82
CA ILE A 9 -1.12 3.42 2.32
C ILE A 9 -1.01 2.41 3.44
N ASN A 10 -1.60 2.73 4.59
CA ASN A 10 -1.70 1.79 5.70
C ASN A 10 -3.04 1.07 5.63
N VAL A 11 -2.99 -0.24 5.56
CA VAL A 11 -4.18 -1.10 5.55
C VAL A 11 -4.21 -1.89 6.84
N ARG A 12 -5.39 -1.91 7.48
CA ARG A 12 -5.64 -2.80 8.61
C ARG A 12 -5.63 -4.24 8.09
N SER A 13 -4.85 -5.10 8.72
CA SER A 13 -4.86 -6.53 8.46
C SER A 13 -5.25 -7.29 9.72
N GLU A 14 -5.95 -8.41 9.53
CA GLU A 14 -6.22 -9.38 10.59
C GLU A 14 -5.52 -10.68 10.20
N ASN A 15 -4.58 -11.13 11.03
CA ASN A 15 -3.73 -12.31 10.74
C ASN A 15 -3.02 -12.24 9.38
N TYR A 16 -2.46 -11.07 9.02
CA TYR A 16 -1.77 -10.82 7.74
C TYR A 16 -2.64 -11.00 6.48
N ARG A 17 -3.96 -10.99 6.63
CA ARG A 17 -4.89 -10.98 5.50
C ARG A 17 -5.39 -9.57 5.24
N LEU A 18 -5.34 -9.17 3.97
CA LEU A 18 -6.02 -7.97 3.49
C LEU A 18 -7.52 -8.26 3.37
N ASP A 19 -8.33 -7.25 3.68
CA ASP A 19 -9.76 -7.29 3.39
C ASP A 19 -9.95 -7.44 1.87
N PRO A 20 -10.70 -8.44 1.37
CA PRO A 20 -11.02 -8.56 -0.05
C PRO A 20 -11.65 -7.28 -0.65
N ALA A 21 -12.35 -6.48 0.15
CA ALA A 21 -12.89 -5.19 -0.29
C ALA A 21 -11.80 -4.17 -0.66
N ALA A 22 -10.59 -4.32 -0.13
CA ALA A 22 -9.45 -3.45 -0.45
C ALA A 22 -8.97 -3.64 -1.89
N ALA A 23 -9.31 -4.75 -2.57
CA ALA A 23 -8.92 -4.99 -3.97
C ALA A 23 -9.39 -3.85 -4.89
N LYS A 24 -10.60 -3.33 -4.68
CA LYS A 24 -11.14 -2.21 -5.45
C LYS A 24 -10.29 -0.93 -5.32
N ASP A 25 -9.81 -0.66 -4.11
CA ASP A 25 -8.98 0.51 -3.84
C ASP A 25 -7.58 0.33 -4.45
N LEU A 26 -7.06 -0.90 -4.47
CA LEU A 26 -5.80 -1.24 -5.14
C LEU A 26 -5.90 -1.13 -6.66
N ASP A 27 -7.02 -1.55 -7.25
CA ASP A 27 -7.26 -1.44 -8.69
C ASP A 27 -7.27 0.03 -9.14
N ALA A 28 -7.93 0.91 -8.38
CA ALA A 28 -7.94 2.34 -8.65
C ALA A 28 -6.53 2.97 -8.65
N LEU A 29 -5.64 2.50 -7.77
CA LEU A 29 -4.23 2.92 -7.77
C LEU A 29 -3.50 2.46 -9.03
N GLY A 30 -3.76 1.24 -9.49
CA GLY A 30 -3.22 0.72 -10.75
C GLY A 30 -3.62 1.55 -11.96
N GLU A 31 -4.91 1.93 -12.04
CA GLU A 31 -5.43 2.82 -13.09
C GLU A 31 -4.80 4.23 -13.05
N GLU A 32 -4.45 4.72 -11.86
CA GLU A 32 -3.69 5.98 -11.66
C GLU A 32 -2.19 5.86 -11.99
N GLY A 33 -1.71 4.67 -12.38
CA GLY A 33 -0.31 4.38 -12.72
C GLY A 33 0.59 4.09 -11.52
N TRP A 34 0.04 3.83 -10.34
CA TRP A 34 0.82 3.44 -9.16
C TRP A 34 1.20 1.96 -9.20
N GLU A 35 2.48 1.67 -8.98
CA GLU A 35 3.04 0.32 -8.88
C GLU A 35 3.37 0.01 -7.41
N LEU A 36 2.87 -1.11 -6.88
CA LEU A 36 3.25 -1.61 -5.56
C LEU A 36 4.69 -2.12 -5.60
N VAL A 37 5.56 -1.57 -4.76
CA VAL A 37 6.99 -1.91 -4.74
C VAL A 37 7.51 -2.43 -3.42
N SER A 38 6.75 -2.25 -2.33
CA SER A 38 7.12 -2.81 -1.04
C SER A 38 5.91 -2.98 -0.11
N ILE A 39 6.04 -3.93 0.80
CA ILE A 39 5.09 -4.21 1.87
C ILE A 39 5.89 -4.25 3.17
N ALA A 40 5.49 -3.44 4.16
CA ALA A 40 6.11 -3.43 5.47
C ALA A 40 5.05 -3.68 6.56
N SER A 41 5.34 -4.61 7.47
CA SER A 41 4.56 -4.77 8.69
C SER A 41 4.79 -3.56 9.59
N VAL A 42 3.70 -2.95 10.04
CA VAL A 42 3.68 -1.84 11.00
C VAL A 42 2.86 -2.30 12.21
N ASN A 43 3.50 -3.10 13.07
CA ASN A 43 2.85 -3.58 14.28
C ASN A 43 2.77 -2.43 15.30
N PHE A 44 1.56 -1.93 15.56
CA PHE A 44 1.31 -1.09 16.72
C PHE A 44 1.00 -2.03 17.89
N LYS A 45 1.76 -1.92 18.98
CA LYS A 45 1.78 -2.85 20.12
C LYS A 45 0.38 -3.35 20.54
N THR A 46 0.34 -4.66 20.82
CA THR A 46 -0.69 -5.43 21.55
C THR A 46 -2.10 -5.49 20.95
N GLY A 47 -2.40 -6.60 20.27
CA GLY A 47 -3.73 -6.97 19.78
C GLY A 47 -3.66 -7.53 18.36
N ALA A 48 -4.47 -8.53 18.00
CA ALA A 48 -4.45 -9.29 16.75
C ALA A 48 -4.73 -8.50 15.45
N THR A 49 -4.57 -7.17 15.50
CA THR A 49 -4.68 -6.26 14.37
C THR A 49 -3.29 -5.73 14.02
N ASP A 50 -2.74 -6.20 12.91
CA ASP A 50 -1.49 -5.70 12.37
C ASP A 50 -1.82 -4.67 11.28
N ASN A 51 -1.15 -3.52 11.26
CA ASN A 51 -1.22 -2.64 10.10
C ASN A 51 -0.13 -3.04 9.11
N ILE A 52 -0.45 -2.99 7.83
CA ILE A 52 0.50 -3.21 6.74
C ILE A 52 0.64 -1.90 5.97
N ALA A 53 1.86 -1.41 5.84
CA ALA A 53 2.19 -0.30 4.95
C ALA A 53 2.47 -0.85 3.55
N LEU A 54 1.68 -0.41 2.59
CA LEU A 54 1.87 -0.65 1.17
C LEU A 54 2.57 0.57 0.57
N VAL A 55 3.73 0.35 -0.04
CA VAL A 55 4.55 1.41 -0.66
C VAL A 55 4.39 1.32 -2.16
N PHE A 56 3.89 2.40 -2.76
CA PHE A 56 3.72 2.55 -4.18
C PHE A 56 4.68 3.58 -4.75
N LYS A 57 5.06 3.39 -6.02
CA LYS A 57 5.78 4.40 -6.81
C LYS A 57 5.06 4.64 -8.13
N ARG A 58 5.25 5.82 -8.71
CA ARG A 58 5.00 6.06 -10.15
C ARG A 58 5.94 7.14 -10.69
N PRO A 59 6.12 7.23 -12.02
CA PRO A 59 6.87 8.33 -12.62
C PRO A 59 6.25 9.66 -12.19
N LYS A 60 7.08 10.61 -11.77
CA LYS A 60 6.65 11.98 -11.56
C LYS A 60 6.67 12.66 -12.93
N ASP A 61 5.51 13.16 -13.36
CA ASP A 61 5.46 14.01 -14.56
C ASP A 61 6.47 15.16 -14.41
N ALA A 62 7.18 15.44 -15.50
CA ALA A 62 8.33 16.34 -15.51
C ALA A 62 7.98 17.78 -15.11
#